data_AF-A3J0S1-F1
#
_entry.id   AF-A3J0S1-F1
#
_cell.length_a   1.000
_cell.length_b   1.000
_cell.length_c   1.000
_cell.angle_alpha   90.00
_cell.angle_beta   90.00
_cell.angle_gamma   90.00
#
_symmetry.space_group_name_H-M   'P 1'
#
loop_
_entity.id
_entity.type
_entity.pdbx_description
1 polymer ?
#
loop_
_entity_poly.entity_id
_entity_poly.type
_entity_poly.pdbx_seq_one_letter_code
_entity_poly.pdbx_strand_id
1 'polypeptide(L)'
;MFNFYVNLLNKINEKNMRNSIKGLSLVLSLVLSSCTAKEKPIVKEEYKEPVKTKMKEGMEVATFAGGCFWCTEAIFLEIKGVEKVVSGYIGGTTKNPTYTEICTGTTGHAEAIQITFDPNEVAYEDLLEVFFGTHDPTTLNRQGADVGTQYRSEIFYYSEDQKNKAENYIQLLEKEKLYDKKIVTKVSSATVFYEAEKYHQNYYNDNSSQGYCQMVIAPKLEKLRKYYRTKLK
;
A
#
# COMPACT_ATOMS: atom_id res chain seq x y z
N MET A 1 -5.82 -13.23 -23.44
CA MET A 1 -5.00 -13.90 -22.41
C MET A 1 -3.49 -13.72 -22.65
N PHE A 2 -2.91 -14.18 -23.76
CA PHE A 2 -1.45 -14.16 -23.98
C PHE A 2 -0.77 -12.77 -23.80
N ASN A 3 -1.32 -11.70 -24.40
CA ASN A 3 -0.78 -10.34 -24.24
C ASN A 3 -0.92 -9.78 -22.81
N PHE A 4 -1.96 -10.17 -22.08
CA PHE A 4 -2.12 -9.78 -20.67
C PHE A 4 -1.01 -10.40 -19.82
N TYR A 5 -0.72 -11.69 -20.02
CA TYR A 5 0.34 -12.39 -19.30
C TYR A 5 1.73 -11.87 -19.62
N VAL A 6 2.06 -11.64 -20.90
CA VAL A 6 3.37 -11.08 -21.27
C VAL A 6 3.55 -9.68 -20.68
N ASN A 7 2.49 -8.85 -20.69
CA ASN A 7 2.54 -7.52 -20.07
C ASN A 7 2.65 -7.59 -18.55
N LEU A 8 1.93 -8.50 -17.88
CA LEU A 8 2.01 -8.69 -16.44
C LEU A 8 3.33 -9.31 -15.98
N LEU A 9 3.87 -10.27 -16.74
CA LEU A 9 5.21 -10.84 -16.54
C LEU A 9 6.29 -9.78 -16.68
N ASN A 10 6.23 -8.93 -17.71
CA ASN A 10 7.19 -7.83 -17.87
C ASN A 10 7.12 -6.85 -16.70
N LYS A 11 5.91 -6.56 -16.19
CA LYS A 11 5.68 -5.72 -15.00
C LYS A 11 6.29 -6.34 -13.73
N ILE A 12 6.15 -7.65 -13.56
CA ILE A 12 6.60 -8.37 -12.36
C ILE A 12 8.10 -8.70 -12.42
N ASN A 13 8.66 -9.13 -13.56
CA ASN A 13 10.06 -9.57 -13.67
C ASN A 13 11.08 -8.44 -13.50
N GLU A 14 10.78 -7.19 -13.89
CA GLU A 14 11.66 -6.04 -13.63
C GLU A 14 11.73 -5.63 -12.14
N LYS A 15 10.96 -6.28 -11.27
CA LYS A 15 11.01 -6.12 -9.81
C LYS A 15 12.11 -6.96 -9.17
N ASN A 16 12.51 -8.08 -9.80
CA ASN A 16 13.44 -9.06 -9.24
C ASN A 16 14.90 -8.86 -9.65
N MET A 17 15.23 -7.83 -10.45
CA MET A 17 16.64 -7.46 -10.69
C MET A 17 17.25 -6.81 -9.44
N ARG A 18 17.80 -7.68 -8.59
CA ARG A 18 18.77 -7.34 -7.55
C ARG A 18 19.99 -6.68 -8.19
N ASN A 19 20.24 -5.40 -7.88
CA ASN A 19 21.57 -4.85 -8.01
C ASN A 19 22.47 -5.50 -6.95
N SER A 20 23.29 -6.43 -7.43
CA SER A 20 24.42 -6.99 -6.71
C SER A 20 25.47 -5.90 -6.50
N ILE A 21 25.43 -5.22 -5.36
CA ILE A 21 26.56 -4.43 -4.87
C ILE A 21 27.29 -5.28 -3.85
N LYS A 22 28.35 -5.94 -4.33
CA LYS A 22 29.33 -6.62 -3.48
C LYS A 22 30.19 -5.55 -2.81
N GLY A 23 30.10 -5.49 -1.48
CA GLY A 23 31.19 -5.16 -0.55
C GLY A 23 31.80 -3.76 -0.61
N LEU A 24 31.64 -3.01 0.49
CA LEU A 24 32.80 -2.40 1.14
C LEU A 24 32.52 -2.23 2.64
N SER A 25 33.30 -2.93 3.45
CA SER A 25 33.36 -2.77 4.89
C SER A 25 34.10 -1.47 5.21
N LEU A 26 33.49 -0.58 6.00
CA LEU A 26 34.24 0.45 6.72
C LEU A 26 33.57 0.71 8.07
N VAL A 27 34.26 0.28 9.11
CA VAL A 27 34.06 0.66 10.52
C VAL A 27 34.46 2.13 10.67
N LEU A 28 33.65 2.99 11.30
CA LEU A 28 34.09 3.83 12.43
C LEU A 28 32.99 4.68 13.10
N SER A 29 33.05 4.69 14.43
CA SER A 29 32.73 5.75 15.41
C SER A 29 31.28 6.15 15.71
N LEU A 30 30.89 5.79 16.95
CA LEU A 30 29.86 6.46 17.75
C LEU A 30 30.19 7.94 17.97
N VAL A 31 29.19 8.80 17.81
CA VAL A 31 29.09 10.09 18.50
C VAL A 31 27.70 10.19 19.11
N LEU A 32 27.63 10.16 20.44
CA LEU A 32 26.43 10.50 21.20
C LEU A 32 26.36 12.03 21.27
N SER A 33 25.38 12.63 20.59
CA SER A 33 24.97 14.02 20.81
C SER A 33 23.51 14.02 21.24
N SER A 34 23.31 14.28 22.53
CA SER A 34 22.01 14.49 23.15
C SER A 34 21.38 15.78 22.61
N CYS A 35 20.38 15.65 21.76
CA CYS A 35 19.46 16.74 21.44
C CYS A 35 18.19 16.57 22.27
N THR A 36 18.04 17.39 23.30
CA THR A 36 16.79 17.57 24.04
C THR A 36 15.76 18.25 23.13
N ALA A 37 14.81 17.48 22.60
CA ALA A 37 13.62 18.03 21.96
C ALA A 37 12.62 18.44 23.05
N LYS A 38 12.28 19.73 23.10
CA LYS A 38 11.18 20.26 23.93
C LYS A 38 9.86 19.80 23.33
N GLU A 39 9.09 19.02 24.09
CA GLU A 39 7.73 18.63 23.75
C GLU A 39 6.83 19.88 23.66
N LYS A 40 6.20 20.08 22.51
CA LYS A 40 5.04 20.99 22.39
C LYS A 40 3.79 20.22 22.84
N PRO A 41 2.85 20.88 23.52
CA PRO A 41 1.68 20.23 24.06
C PRO A 41 0.81 19.65 22.93
N ILE A 42 0.56 18.35 23.03
CA ILE A 42 -0.34 17.59 22.16
C ILE A 42 -1.77 18.05 22.47
N VAL A 43 -2.37 18.79 21.54
CA VAL A 43 -3.80 19.08 21.56
C VAL A 43 -4.50 17.78 21.21
N LYS A 44 -5.28 17.24 22.15
CA LYS A 44 -6.15 16.09 21.92
C LYS A 44 -7.23 16.51 20.92
N GLU A 45 -7.10 16.12 19.66
CA GLU A 45 -8.23 16.21 18.73
C GLU A 45 -9.29 15.19 19.16
N GLU A 46 -10.43 15.71 19.58
CA GLU A 46 -11.61 14.96 19.97
C GLU A 46 -12.26 14.33 18.73
N TYR A 47 -12.43 13.00 18.77
CA TYR A 47 -12.96 12.21 17.65
C TYR A 47 -14.40 12.60 17.33
N LYS A 48 -14.66 12.95 16.07
CA LYS A 48 -16.00 12.92 15.48
C LYS A 48 -16.32 11.48 15.08
N GLU A 49 -17.55 11.05 15.31
CA GLU A 49 -18.15 9.79 14.82
C GLU A 49 -17.68 9.41 13.40
N PRO A 50 -17.58 8.11 13.06
CA PRO A 50 -17.18 7.68 11.72
C PRO A 50 -18.08 8.37 10.70
N VAL A 51 -17.48 9.30 9.95
CA VAL A 51 -18.18 10.05 8.93
C VAL A 51 -18.68 9.02 7.93
N LYS A 52 -20.00 8.75 7.96
CA LYS A 52 -20.71 8.13 6.84
C LYS A 52 -20.57 9.09 5.67
N THR A 53 -19.42 9.04 5.01
CA THR A 53 -19.15 9.82 3.83
C THR A 53 -20.22 9.41 2.84
N LYS A 54 -20.99 10.37 2.36
CA LYS A 54 -22.07 10.15 1.40
C LYS A 54 -21.39 9.71 0.10
N MET A 55 -21.16 8.41 -0.03
CA MET A 55 -20.62 7.80 -1.23
C MET A 55 -21.51 8.21 -2.40
N LYS A 56 -20.89 8.67 -3.49
CA LYS A 56 -21.63 8.92 -4.72
C LYS A 56 -22.27 7.61 -5.16
N GLU A 57 -23.53 7.68 -5.59
CA GLU A 57 -24.28 6.50 -6.01
C GLU A 57 -23.57 5.79 -7.17
N GLY A 58 -23.42 4.47 -7.07
CA GLY A 58 -22.70 3.64 -8.05
C GLY A 58 -21.20 3.42 -7.79
N MET A 59 -20.60 4.09 -6.80
CA MET A 59 -19.18 3.87 -6.45
C MET A 59 -18.98 2.64 -5.56
N GLU A 60 -17.84 1.98 -5.71
CA GLU A 60 -17.39 0.86 -4.87
C GLU A 60 -16.17 1.23 -4.02
N VAL A 61 -15.91 0.41 -2.99
CA VAL A 61 -14.75 0.56 -2.09
C VAL A 61 -13.88 -0.69 -2.12
N ALA A 62 -12.57 -0.50 -2.25
CA ALA A 62 -11.55 -1.53 -2.07
C ALA A 62 -10.55 -1.10 -0.99
N THR A 63 -10.08 -2.03 -0.15
CA THR A 63 -9.07 -1.72 0.87
C THR A 63 -7.88 -2.67 0.75
N PHE A 64 -6.69 -2.10 0.53
CA PHE A 64 -5.45 -2.84 0.32
C PHE A 64 -4.34 -2.40 1.27
N ALA A 65 -3.64 -3.37 1.84
CA ALA A 65 -2.39 -3.20 2.57
C ALA A 65 -1.25 -3.82 1.76
N GLY A 66 -0.18 -3.06 1.50
CA GLY A 66 0.91 -3.48 0.61
C GLY A 66 2.30 -2.97 1.02
N GLY A 67 2.47 -2.53 2.25
CA GLY A 67 3.66 -1.82 2.72
C GLY A 67 3.32 -0.40 3.17
N CYS A 68 4.29 0.52 3.10
CA CYS A 68 4.07 1.92 3.43
C CYS A 68 2.92 2.51 2.60
N PHE A 69 1.89 3.02 3.28
CA PHE A 69 0.69 3.54 2.62
C PHE A 69 0.94 4.77 1.73
N TRP A 70 2.02 5.53 1.93
CA TRP A 70 2.39 6.67 1.09
C TRP A 70 2.75 6.21 -0.31
N CYS A 71 3.37 5.04 -0.43
CA CYS A 71 3.67 4.43 -1.72
C CYS A 71 2.37 4.05 -2.44
N THR A 72 1.50 3.29 -1.75
CA THR A 72 0.29 2.74 -2.36
C THR A 72 -0.72 3.83 -2.67
N GLU A 73 -0.87 4.82 -1.79
CA GLU A 73 -1.73 5.99 -2.02
C GLU A 73 -1.33 6.70 -3.31
N ALA A 74 -0.05 7.07 -3.43
CA ALA A 74 0.46 7.76 -4.61
C ALA A 74 0.20 6.96 -5.91
N ILE A 75 0.36 5.63 -5.86
CA ILE A 75 0.06 4.75 -7.00
C ILE A 75 -1.41 4.81 -7.39
N PHE A 76 -2.32 4.62 -6.45
CA PHE A 76 -3.75 4.50 -6.75
C PHE A 76 -4.40 5.84 -7.06
N LEU A 77 -3.84 6.96 -6.59
CA LEU A 77 -4.30 8.30 -6.97
C LEU A 77 -4.20 8.57 -8.48
N GLU A 78 -3.25 7.94 -9.19
CA GLU A 78 -3.05 8.10 -10.63
C GLU A 78 -3.96 7.22 -11.50
N ILE A 79 -4.71 6.27 -10.91
CA ILE A 79 -5.48 5.29 -11.67
C ILE A 79 -6.82 5.89 -12.15
N LYS A 80 -7.10 5.75 -13.44
CA LYS A 80 -8.38 6.13 -14.05
C LYS A 80 -9.54 5.37 -13.38
N GLY A 81 -10.66 6.04 -13.16
CA GLY A 81 -11.80 5.48 -12.44
C GLY A 81 -11.67 5.50 -10.92
N VAL A 82 -10.48 5.76 -10.35
CA VAL A 82 -10.32 6.00 -8.90
C VAL A 82 -10.68 7.45 -8.57
N GLU A 83 -11.71 7.63 -7.75
CA GLU A 83 -12.18 8.94 -7.29
C GLU A 83 -11.38 9.42 -6.07
N LYS A 84 -11.20 8.55 -5.07
CA LYS A 84 -10.59 8.90 -3.79
C LYS A 84 -9.69 7.78 -3.30
N VAL A 85 -8.57 8.14 -2.68
CA VAL A 85 -7.73 7.22 -1.91
C VAL A 85 -7.49 7.84 -0.54
N VAL A 86 -7.65 7.06 0.52
CA VAL A 86 -7.43 7.47 1.91
C VAL A 86 -6.44 6.52 2.56
N SER A 87 -5.37 7.07 3.13
CA SER A 87 -4.40 6.32 3.94
C SER A 87 -4.93 6.06 5.35
N GLY A 88 -4.72 4.88 5.91
CA GLY A 88 -5.25 4.53 7.22
C GLY A 88 -4.80 3.18 7.77
N TYR A 89 -5.48 2.76 8.84
CA TYR A 89 -5.14 1.60 9.64
C TYR A 89 -6.33 0.63 9.75
N ILE A 90 -6.11 -0.66 9.53
CA ILE A 90 -7.18 -1.68 9.56
C ILE A 90 -6.65 -3.06 9.95
N GLY A 91 -7.54 -3.94 10.42
CA GLY A 91 -7.22 -5.35 10.71
C GLY A 91 -6.53 -5.61 12.05
N GLY A 92 -6.38 -4.58 12.89
CA GLY A 92 -5.85 -4.69 14.25
C GLY A 92 -6.92 -4.70 15.33
N THR A 93 -6.48 -4.63 16.58
CA THR A 93 -7.32 -4.75 17.78
C THR A 93 -7.46 -3.45 18.56
N THR A 94 -6.52 -2.52 18.40
CA THR A 94 -6.55 -1.21 19.08
C THR A 94 -7.61 -0.31 18.46
N LYS A 95 -8.44 0.32 19.30
CA LYS A 95 -9.41 1.32 18.82
C LYS A 95 -8.73 2.67 18.66
N ASN A 96 -9.05 3.37 17.57
CA ASN A 96 -8.54 4.72 17.27
C ASN A 96 -7.00 4.82 17.38
N PRO A 97 -6.23 3.92 16.73
CA PRO A 97 -4.77 3.92 16.85
C PRO A 97 -4.15 5.19 16.26
N THR A 98 -3.12 5.71 16.92
CA THR A 98 -2.25 6.76 16.39
C THR A 98 -1.09 6.17 15.60
N TYR A 99 -0.49 6.94 14.69
CA TYR A 99 0.69 6.49 13.93
C TYR A 99 1.83 5.99 14.84
N THR A 100 2.02 6.65 15.99
CA THR A 100 3.05 6.27 16.97
C THR A 100 2.78 4.87 17.54
N GLU A 101 1.53 4.54 17.83
CA GLU A 101 1.15 3.21 18.30
C GLU A 101 1.31 2.17 17.17
N ILE A 102 0.93 2.51 15.93
CA ILE A 102 1.13 1.66 14.75
C ILE A 102 2.61 1.29 14.56
N CYS A 103 3.52 2.27 14.71
CA CYS A 103 4.96 2.07 14.57
C CYS A 103 5.54 1.04 15.56
N THR A 104 4.86 0.78 16.70
CA THR A 104 5.28 -0.27 17.64
C THR A 104 5.07 -1.70 17.10
N GLY A 105 4.19 -1.86 16.10
CA GLY A 105 3.78 -3.16 15.56
C GLY A 105 2.86 -3.98 16.48
N THR A 106 2.49 -3.45 17.66
CA THR A 106 1.73 -4.19 18.69
C THR A 106 0.21 -4.08 18.55
N THR A 107 -0.29 -3.10 17.79
CA THR A 107 -1.73 -2.84 17.61
C THR A 107 -2.42 -3.86 16.69
N GLY A 108 -1.64 -4.65 15.94
CA GLY A 108 -2.11 -5.60 14.93
C GLY A 108 -2.59 -4.96 13.63
N HIS A 109 -2.66 -3.64 13.54
CA HIS A 109 -3.11 -2.95 12.34
C HIS A 109 -2.09 -3.07 11.20
N ALA A 110 -2.59 -3.10 9.97
CA ALA A 110 -1.81 -2.81 8.77
C ALA A 110 -1.94 -1.33 8.42
N GLU A 111 -0.87 -0.73 7.90
CA GLU A 111 -0.99 0.42 7.01
C GLU A 111 -1.70 -0.04 5.73
N ALA A 112 -2.77 0.67 5.38
CA ALA A 112 -3.62 0.36 4.25
C ALA A 112 -4.12 1.62 3.58
N ILE A 113 -4.63 1.45 2.36
CA ILE A 113 -5.39 2.47 1.64
C ILE A 113 -6.82 1.98 1.44
N GLN A 114 -7.78 2.90 1.58
CA GLN A 114 -9.16 2.71 1.15
C GLN A 114 -9.39 3.50 -0.13
N ILE A 115 -9.80 2.80 -1.18
CA ILE A 115 -9.96 3.30 -2.54
C ILE A 115 -11.44 3.37 -2.86
N THR A 116 -11.94 4.54 -3.20
CA THR A 116 -13.28 4.73 -3.80
C THR A 116 -13.13 4.81 -5.31
N PHE A 117 -13.83 3.93 -6.04
CA PHE A 117 -13.68 3.82 -7.50
C PHE A 117 -15.03 3.61 -8.22
N ASP A 118 -15.09 4.01 -9.49
CA ASP A 118 -16.24 3.78 -10.36
C ASP A 118 -16.06 2.44 -11.08
N PRO A 119 -16.87 1.41 -10.77
CA PRO A 119 -16.77 0.09 -11.40
C PRO A 119 -17.07 0.11 -12.91
N ASN A 120 -17.65 1.19 -13.44
CA ASN A 120 -17.86 1.36 -14.89
C ASN A 120 -16.61 1.89 -15.62
N GLU A 121 -15.67 2.50 -14.91
CA GLU A 121 -14.41 3.01 -15.46
C GLU A 121 -13.22 2.09 -15.19
N VAL A 122 -13.21 1.41 -14.04
CA VAL A 122 -12.13 0.50 -13.64
C VAL A 122 -12.69 -0.73 -12.92
N ALA A 123 -12.29 -1.92 -13.39
CA ALA A 123 -12.71 -3.16 -12.73
C ALA A 123 -11.90 -3.40 -11.45
N TYR A 124 -12.49 -4.11 -10.49
CA TYR A 124 -11.77 -4.50 -9.27
C TYR A 124 -10.49 -5.30 -9.59
N GLU A 125 -10.53 -6.16 -10.61
CA GLU A 125 -9.39 -6.93 -11.10
C GLU A 125 -8.27 -6.06 -11.68
N ASP A 126 -8.60 -4.88 -12.23
CA ASP A 126 -7.58 -3.92 -12.66
C ASP A 126 -6.86 -3.31 -11.45
N LEU A 127 -7.59 -3.07 -10.36
CA LEU A 127 -7.00 -2.62 -9.10
C LEU A 127 -6.12 -3.72 -8.48
N LEU A 128 -6.52 -5.00 -8.56
CA LEU A 128 -5.70 -6.13 -8.17
C LEU A 128 -4.42 -6.23 -9.03
N GLU A 129 -4.53 -6.03 -10.35
CA GLU A 129 -3.37 -6.02 -11.26
C GLU A 129 -2.34 -4.96 -10.85
N VAL A 130 -2.81 -3.74 -10.53
CA VAL A 130 -1.94 -2.66 -10.06
C VAL A 130 -1.37 -2.99 -8.68
N PHE A 131 -2.20 -3.50 -7.75
CA PHE A 131 -1.78 -3.88 -6.41
C PHE A 131 -0.63 -4.89 -6.46
N PHE A 132 -0.82 -6.05 -7.09
CA PHE A 132 0.23 -7.07 -7.19
C PHE A 132 1.42 -6.58 -8.00
N GLY A 133 1.23 -5.79 -9.04
CA GLY A 133 2.32 -5.25 -9.86
C GLY A 133 3.24 -4.26 -9.14
N THR A 134 2.79 -3.61 -8.06
CA THR A 134 3.49 -2.46 -7.46
C THR A 134 4.06 -2.67 -6.05
N HIS A 135 3.78 -3.81 -5.41
CA HIS A 135 4.38 -4.22 -4.13
C HIS A 135 4.75 -5.71 -4.14
N ASP A 136 5.83 -6.15 -3.47
CA ASP A 136 6.17 -7.59 -3.35
C ASP A 136 5.14 -8.34 -2.47
N PRO A 137 4.33 -9.25 -3.06
CA PRO A 137 3.32 -10.01 -2.32
C PRO A 137 3.88 -11.29 -1.67
N THR A 138 5.20 -11.53 -1.77
CA THR A 138 5.86 -12.76 -1.30
C THR A 138 6.64 -12.55 0.01
N THR A 139 6.74 -11.32 0.49
CA THR A 139 7.46 -10.96 1.71
C THR A 139 6.52 -10.84 2.90
N LEU A 140 6.60 -11.81 3.83
CA LEU A 140 5.78 -11.81 5.04
C LEU A 140 6.18 -10.63 5.94
N ASN A 141 5.20 -9.81 6.34
CA ASN A 141 5.36 -8.69 7.26
C ASN A 141 6.50 -7.72 6.88
N ARG A 142 6.63 -7.44 5.58
CA ARG A 142 7.70 -6.59 5.05
C ARG A 142 7.34 -6.07 3.66
N GLN A 143 7.75 -4.85 3.36
CA GLN A 143 7.88 -4.36 1.99
C GLN A 143 9.21 -3.62 1.81
N GLY A 144 10.12 -4.18 1.00
CA GLY A 144 11.46 -3.61 0.85
C GLY A 144 12.20 -3.49 2.19
N ALA A 145 12.57 -2.26 2.57
CA ALA A 145 13.23 -1.94 3.84
C ALA A 145 12.25 -1.75 5.01
N ASP A 146 10.94 -1.64 4.74
CA ASP A 146 9.91 -1.44 5.76
C ASP A 146 9.53 -2.80 6.36
N VAL A 147 9.93 -3.06 7.61
CA VAL A 147 9.76 -4.35 8.29
C VAL A 147 8.81 -4.23 9.46
N GLY A 148 7.78 -5.08 9.49
CA GLY A 148 6.78 -5.08 10.55
C GLY A 148 5.43 -5.62 10.08
N THR A 149 4.61 -6.08 11.02
CA THR A 149 3.25 -6.56 10.74
C THR A 149 2.37 -5.48 10.12
N GLN A 150 2.66 -4.22 10.39
CA GLN A 150 2.00 -3.07 9.79
C GLN A 150 2.26 -2.93 8.28
N TYR A 151 3.33 -3.53 7.76
CA TYR A 151 3.71 -3.48 6.34
C TYR A 151 3.38 -4.77 5.57
N ARG A 152 2.53 -5.63 6.12
CA ARG A 152 2.12 -6.89 5.47
C ARG A 152 1.28 -6.65 4.22
N SER A 153 1.29 -7.63 3.32
CA SER A 153 0.37 -7.69 2.18
C SER A 153 -0.97 -8.30 2.62
N GLU A 154 -2.07 -7.56 2.47
CA GLU A 154 -3.42 -8.03 2.79
C GLU A 154 -4.49 -7.27 1.98
N ILE A 155 -5.52 -8.00 1.55
CA ILE A 155 -6.70 -7.46 0.86
C ILE A 155 -7.88 -7.59 1.81
N PHE A 156 -8.56 -6.47 2.05
CA PHE A 156 -9.75 -6.40 2.91
C PHE A 156 -11.01 -6.26 2.04
N TYR A 157 -11.77 -7.34 1.91
CA TYR A 157 -12.95 -7.39 1.03
C TYR A 157 -14.21 -6.86 1.70
N TYR A 158 -15.07 -6.21 0.92
CA TYR A 158 -16.39 -5.71 1.35
C TYR A 158 -17.56 -6.56 0.85
N SER A 159 -17.31 -7.51 -0.04
CA SER A 159 -18.31 -8.44 -0.60
C SER A 159 -17.69 -9.80 -0.91
N GLU A 160 -18.53 -10.83 -1.04
CA GLU A 160 -18.07 -12.16 -1.45
C GLU A 160 -17.52 -12.16 -2.89
N ASP A 161 -18.04 -11.28 -3.75
CA ASP A 161 -17.51 -11.08 -5.11
C ASP A 161 -16.06 -10.57 -5.08
N GLN A 162 -15.76 -9.55 -4.25
CA GLN A 162 -14.40 -9.06 -4.07
C GLN A 162 -13.46 -10.13 -3.50
N LYS A 163 -13.93 -10.92 -2.54
CA LYS A 163 -13.17 -12.05 -1.99
C LYS A 163 -12.83 -13.06 -3.07
N ASN A 164 -13.83 -13.54 -3.82
CA ASN A 164 -13.66 -14.51 -4.89
C ASN A 164 -12.71 -13.99 -5.97
N LYS A 165 -12.85 -12.73 -6.39
CA LYS A 165 -11.95 -12.09 -7.36
C LYS A 165 -10.52 -12.03 -6.84
N ALA A 166 -10.31 -11.63 -5.59
CA ALA A 166 -8.98 -11.58 -4.98
C ALA A 166 -8.32 -12.97 -4.89
N GLU A 167 -9.06 -13.97 -4.39
CA GLU A 167 -8.57 -15.35 -4.28
C GLU A 167 -8.26 -15.97 -5.64
N ASN A 168 -9.16 -15.79 -6.62
CA ASN A 168 -8.95 -16.26 -8.00
C ASN A 168 -7.75 -15.57 -8.65
N TYR A 169 -7.54 -14.28 -8.38
CA TYR A 169 -6.39 -13.55 -8.90
C TYR A 169 -5.08 -14.07 -8.30
N ILE A 170 -5.04 -14.35 -6.98
CA ILE A 170 -3.87 -14.98 -6.35
C ILE A 170 -3.59 -16.36 -6.98
N GLN A 171 -4.62 -17.20 -7.12
CA GLN A 171 -4.48 -18.52 -7.75
C GLN A 171 -3.97 -18.42 -9.19
N LEU A 172 -4.43 -17.42 -9.94
CA LEU A 172 -3.95 -17.13 -11.29
C LEU A 172 -2.46 -16.80 -11.28
N LEU A 173 -2.01 -15.90 -10.40
CA LEU A 173 -0.60 -15.51 -10.29
C LEU A 173 0.29 -16.70 -9.92
N GLU A 174 -0.17 -17.56 -9.00
CA GLU A 174 0.55 -18.76 -8.57
C GLU A 174 0.62 -19.82 -9.66
N LYS A 175 -0.50 -20.09 -10.36
CA LYS A 175 -0.58 -21.03 -11.48
C LYS A 175 0.39 -20.64 -12.60
N GLU A 176 0.45 -19.36 -12.91
CA GLU A 176 1.29 -18.82 -13.97
C GLU A 176 2.74 -18.60 -13.51
N LYS A 177 3.04 -18.87 -12.24
CA LYS A 177 4.37 -18.73 -11.63
C LYS A 177 4.97 -17.34 -11.87
N LEU A 178 4.15 -16.31 -11.73
CA LEU A 178 4.61 -14.93 -11.95
C LEU A 178 5.58 -14.46 -10.85
N TYR A 179 5.60 -15.16 -9.71
CA TYR A 179 6.50 -14.90 -8.59
C TYR A 179 7.35 -16.14 -8.29
N ASP A 180 8.65 -15.90 -8.03
CA ASP A 180 9.62 -16.96 -7.67
C ASP A 180 9.29 -17.62 -6.32
N LYS A 181 8.51 -16.93 -5.49
CA LYS A 181 8.12 -17.35 -4.15
C LYS A 181 6.61 -17.38 -4.03
N LYS A 182 6.12 -18.19 -3.09
CA LYS A 182 4.70 -18.25 -2.75
C LYS A 182 4.16 -16.87 -2.36
N ILE A 183 2.96 -16.55 -2.84
CA ILE A 183 2.25 -15.35 -2.43
C ILE A 183 1.77 -15.52 -0.98
N VAL A 184 2.06 -14.53 -0.14
CA VAL A 184 1.67 -14.51 1.29
C VAL A 184 0.58 -13.48 1.58
N THR A 185 0.08 -12.79 0.56
CA THR A 185 -1.06 -11.87 0.65
C THR A 185 -2.25 -12.56 1.30
N LYS A 186 -2.74 -11.99 2.39
CA LYS A 186 -3.97 -12.44 3.05
C LYS A 186 -5.20 -11.86 2.36
N VAL A 187 -6.32 -12.58 2.42
CA VAL A 187 -7.64 -12.10 2.00
C VAL A 187 -8.56 -12.21 3.22
N SER A 188 -9.01 -11.08 3.74
CA SER A 188 -9.75 -10.98 5.01
C SER A 188 -10.98 -10.10 4.84
N SER A 189 -12.03 -10.33 5.61
CA SER A 189 -13.20 -9.43 5.63
C SER A 189 -12.77 -8.05 6.13
N ALA A 190 -13.25 -6.98 5.50
CA ALA A 190 -12.99 -5.64 5.97
C ALA A 190 -13.57 -5.44 7.38
N THR A 191 -12.74 -4.86 8.26
CA THR A 191 -13.12 -4.43 9.61
C THR A 191 -13.22 -2.90 9.66
N VAL A 192 -13.17 -2.30 10.85
CA VAL A 192 -13.14 -0.85 10.99
C VAL A 192 -11.84 -0.30 10.39
N PHE A 193 -11.99 0.61 9.44
CA PHE A 193 -10.90 1.40 8.88
C PHE A 193 -10.77 2.70 9.66
N TYR A 194 -9.58 2.96 10.21
CA TYR A 194 -9.26 4.21 10.89
C TYR A 194 -8.45 5.08 9.94
N GLU A 195 -9.01 6.22 9.51
CA GLU A 195 -8.28 7.20 8.70
C GLU A 195 -7.03 7.67 9.45
N ALA A 196 -5.88 7.66 8.77
CA ALA A 196 -4.64 8.17 9.33
C ALA A 196 -4.67 9.69 9.43
N GLU A 197 -3.79 10.23 10.27
CA GLU A 197 -3.65 11.65 10.50
C GLU A 197 -3.45 12.43 9.19
N LYS A 198 -3.95 13.66 9.12
CA LYS A 198 -3.97 14.47 7.88
C LYS A 198 -2.60 14.61 7.21
N TYR A 199 -1.53 14.64 7.98
CA TYR A 199 -0.17 14.76 7.44
C TYR A 199 0.31 13.50 6.71
N HIS A 200 -0.39 12.36 6.82
CA HIS A 200 -0.13 11.16 6.03
C HIS A 200 -0.91 11.13 4.71
N GLN A 201 -1.95 11.94 4.56
CA GLN A 201 -2.78 11.98 3.35
C GLN A 201 -2.06 12.79 2.27
N ASN A 202 -2.10 12.31 1.03
CA ASN A 202 -1.47 12.95 -0.12
C ASN A 202 0.05 13.17 0.04
N TYR A 203 0.70 12.34 0.88
CA TYR A 203 2.04 12.62 1.40
C TYR A 203 3.09 12.83 0.29
N TYR A 204 3.09 11.96 -0.73
CA TYR A 204 4.07 12.04 -1.82
C TYR A 204 3.97 13.36 -2.59
N ASN A 205 2.75 13.82 -2.90
CA ASN A 205 2.56 15.05 -3.67
C ASN A 205 3.00 16.28 -2.87
N ASP A 206 2.74 16.28 -1.57
CA ASP A 206 3.08 17.39 -0.67
C ASP A 206 4.57 17.39 -0.27
N ASN A 207 5.25 16.24 -0.38
CA ASN A 207 6.61 16.02 0.12
C ASN A 207 7.53 15.35 -0.89
N SER A 208 7.31 15.57 -2.19
CA SER A 208 7.99 14.82 -3.26
C SER A 208 9.52 14.89 -3.19
N SER A 209 10.10 15.98 -2.69
CA SER A 209 11.55 16.14 -2.54
C SER A 209 12.18 15.37 -1.36
N GLN A 210 11.38 14.74 -0.50
CA GLN A 210 11.91 13.97 0.64
C GLN A 210 12.68 12.73 0.17
N GLY A 211 13.72 12.35 0.91
CA GLY A 211 14.59 11.23 0.55
C GLY A 211 13.82 9.91 0.35
N TYR A 212 12.85 9.61 1.22
CA TYR A 212 12.00 8.43 1.06
C TYR A 212 11.15 8.50 -0.23
N CYS A 213 10.56 9.65 -0.53
CA CYS A 213 9.80 9.86 -1.76
C CYS A 213 10.67 9.63 -3.01
N GLN A 214 11.88 10.19 -3.04
CA GLN A 214 12.79 10.06 -4.18
C GLN A 214 13.37 8.65 -4.34
N MET A 215 13.71 7.97 -3.24
CA MET A 215 14.39 6.68 -3.29
C MET A 215 13.42 5.49 -3.36
N VAL A 216 12.18 5.65 -2.89
CA VAL A 216 11.22 4.54 -2.75
C VAL A 216 9.96 4.76 -3.59
N ILE A 217 9.33 5.94 -3.52
CA ILE A 217 8.03 6.19 -4.15
C ILE A 217 8.19 6.53 -5.64
N ALA A 218 9.07 7.48 -5.99
CA ALA A 218 9.26 7.94 -7.35
C ALA A 218 9.63 6.81 -8.33
N PRO A 219 10.53 5.85 -7.99
CA PRO A 219 10.81 4.71 -8.87
C PRO A 219 9.59 3.78 -9.07
N LYS A 220 8.72 3.66 -8.06
CA LYS A 220 7.47 2.89 -8.20
C LYS A 220 6.48 3.60 -9.13
N LEU A 221 6.35 4.92 -9.02
CA LEU A 221 5.50 5.72 -9.91
C LEU A 221 6.04 5.73 -11.35
N GLU A 222 7.35 5.79 -11.55
CA GLU A 222 7.93 5.67 -12.89
C GLU A 222 7.57 4.33 -13.53
N LYS A 223 7.70 3.23 -12.78
CA LYS A 223 7.28 1.90 -13.24
C LYS A 223 5.79 1.84 -13.53
N LEU A 224 4.95 2.39 -12.64
CA LEU A 224 3.51 2.49 -12.87
C LEU A 224 3.24 3.21 -14.20
N ARG A 225 3.82 4.40 -14.40
CA ARG A 225 3.64 5.22 -15.59
C ARG A 225 4.23 4.59 -16.85
N LYS A 226 5.24 3.73 -16.74
CA LYS A 226 5.79 2.97 -17.87
C LYS A 226 4.83 1.87 -18.32
N TYR A 227 4.26 1.12 -17.37
CA TYR A 227 3.59 -0.15 -17.65
C TYR A 227 2.06 -0.12 -17.61
N TYR A 228 1.48 0.89 -16.97
CA TYR A 228 0.03 1.01 -16.77
C TYR A 228 -0.53 2.25 -17.45
N ARG A 229 0.14 2.79 -18.47
CA ARG A 229 -0.27 4.01 -19.22
C ARG A 229 -1.75 4.06 -19.57
N THR A 230 -2.31 2.94 -20.03
CA THR A 230 -3.72 2.84 -20.45
C THR A 230 -4.71 2.86 -19.28
N LYS A 231 -4.22 2.73 -18.04
CA LYS A 231 -5.01 2.76 -16.80
C LYS A 231 -4.80 4.05 -16.00
N LEU A 232 -4.00 5.01 -16.49
CA LEU A 232 -3.79 6.29 -15.79
C LEU A 232 -4.86 7.31 -16.18
N LYS A 233 -5.08 8.28 -15.28
CA LYS A 233 -5.89 9.48 -15.51
C LYS A 233 -5.31 10.37 -16.61
#